data_AF-A0A2A4QPJ1-F1
#
_entry.id   AF-A0A2A4QPJ1-F1
#
_cell.length_a   1.000
_cell.length_b   1.000
_cell.length_c   1.000
_cell.angle_alpha   90.00
_cell.angle_beta   90.00
_cell.angle_gamma   90.00
#
_symmetry.space_group_name_H-M   'P 1'
#
loop_
_entity.id
_entity.type
_entity.pdbx_description
1 polymer ?
#
loop_
_entity_poly.entity_id
_entity_poly.type
_entity_poly.pdbx_seq_one_letter_code
_entity_poly.pdbx_strand_id
1 'polypeptide(L)'
;MANKHLKSESVPVKVRGNNIDQALRVLKKRMQANGVSKEMKRRQYFVSKPDQARLDKKKNTKRIFNRNVKNLMSKEGLVKEDAIAVEMQRHRPTPSPV
;
A
#
# COMPACT_ATOMS: atom_id res chain seq x y z
N MET A 1 -17.76 -7.69 -20.53
CA MET A 1 -17.21 -7.85 -19.17
C MET A 1 -17.24 -6.50 -18.46
N ALA A 2 -18.09 -6.37 -17.44
CA ALA A 2 -18.48 -5.09 -16.87
C ALA A 2 -17.31 -4.33 -16.24
N ASN A 3 -17.07 -3.10 -16.71
CA ASN A 3 -16.13 -2.17 -16.09
C ASN A 3 -16.65 -1.78 -14.70
N LYS A 4 -16.17 -2.44 -13.64
CA LYS A 4 -16.35 -2.05 -12.22
C LYS A 4 -15.63 -0.72 -11.86
N HIS A 5 -15.53 0.25 -12.76
CA HIS A 5 -14.68 1.43 -12.62
C HIS A 5 -15.45 2.77 -12.60
N LEU A 6 -16.75 2.76 -12.31
CA LEU A 6 -17.60 3.97 -12.30
C LEU A 6 -18.27 4.26 -10.95
N LYS A 7 -17.80 3.65 -9.86
CA LYS A 7 -18.01 4.23 -8.53
C LYS A 7 -16.68 4.84 -8.12
N SER A 8 -16.51 6.13 -8.39
CA SER A 8 -15.74 6.98 -7.49
C SER A 8 -16.43 6.85 -6.13
N GLU A 9 -16.08 5.81 -5.38
CA GLU A 9 -16.53 5.72 -4.01
C GLU A 9 -15.92 6.93 -3.33
N SER A 10 -16.74 7.96 -3.14
CA SER A 10 -16.40 9.02 -2.23
C SER A 10 -16.03 8.31 -0.93
N VAL A 11 -14.89 8.66 -0.36
CA VAL A 11 -14.44 8.10 0.91
C VAL A 11 -14.83 9.12 1.98
N PRO A 12 -16.11 9.20 2.40
CA PRO A 12 -16.49 10.15 3.42
C PRO A 12 -15.84 9.73 4.74
N VAL A 13 -15.23 10.70 5.42
CA VAL A 13 -14.74 10.55 6.78
C VAL A 13 -15.48 11.56 7.63
N LYS A 14 -16.26 11.06 8.59
CA LYS A 14 -16.93 11.90 9.59
C LYS A 14 -15.91 12.27 10.67
N VAL A 15 -15.74 13.56 10.93
CA VAL A 15 -14.90 14.06 12.02
C VAL A 15 -15.73 14.05 13.31
N ARG A 16 -15.16 13.53 14.40
CA ARG A 16 -15.78 13.57 15.74
C ARG A 16 -14.79 14.19 16.72
N GLY A 17 -15.26 15.03 17.64
CA GLY A 17 -14.44 15.61 18.73
C GLY A 17 -13.30 16.52 18.26
N ASN A 18 -13.51 17.31 17.21
CA ASN A 18 -12.53 18.25 16.63
C ASN A 18 -11.16 17.63 16.25
N ASN A 19 -11.06 16.30 16.11
CA ASN A 19 -9.81 15.64 15.76
C ASN A 19 -9.64 15.51 14.24
N ILE A 20 -9.11 16.57 13.62
CA ILE A 20 -8.91 16.68 12.17
C ILE A 20 -7.77 15.78 11.69
N ASP A 21 -6.67 15.72 12.43
CA ASP A 21 -5.48 14.96 12.05
C ASP A 21 -5.76 13.46 11.93
N GLN A 22 -6.54 12.92 12.86
CA GLN A 22 -6.96 11.53 12.80
C GLN A 22 -7.88 11.28 11.61
N ALA A 23 -8.79 12.20 11.30
CA ALA A 23 -9.65 12.10 10.14
C ALA A 23 -8.85 12.08 8.83
N LEU A 24 -7.85 12.95 8.68
CA LEU A 24 -6.95 12.98 7.53
C LEU A 24 -6.13 11.69 7.40
N ARG A 25 -5.63 11.15 8.53
CA ARG A 25 -4.91 9.87 8.55
C ARG A 25 -5.79 8.71 8.10
N VAL A 26 -7.02 8.64 8.60
CA VAL A 26 -7.99 7.60 8.22
C VAL A 26 -8.37 7.73 6.76
N LEU A 27 -8.61 8.95 6.26
CA LEU A 27 -8.90 9.21 4.86
C LEU A 27 -7.76 8.72 3.96
N LYS A 28 -6.52 9.10 4.27
CA LYS A 28 -5.33 8.65 3.54
C LYS A 28 -5.23 7.13 3.51
N LYS A 29 -5.43 6.46 4.66
CA LYS A 29 -5.37 4.99 4.74
C LYS A 29 -6.46 4.34 3.88
N ARG A 30 -7.70 4.85 3.92
CA ARG A 30 -8.81 4.34 3.09
C ARG A 30 -8.56 4.59 1.60
N MET A 31 -8.07 5.77 1.22
CA MET A 31 -7.73 6.11 -0.16
C MET A 31 -6.62 5.20 -0.71
N GLN A 32 -5.63 4.85 0.12
CA GLN A 32 -4.57 3.91 -0.23
C GLN A 32 -5.09 2.48 -0.37
N ALA A 33 -5.97 2.02 0.52
CA ALA A 33 -6.59 0.70 0.46
C ALA A 33 -7.44 0.52 -0.81
N ASN A 34 -8.22 1.54 -1.17
CA ASN A 34 -9.02 1.56 -2.40
C ASN A 34 -8.15 1.74 -3.66
N GLY A 35 -6.86 2.08 -3.52
CA GLY A 35 -5.94 2.22 -4.63
C GLY A 35 -6.20 3.43 -5.53
N VAL A 36 -7.04 4.37 -5.10
CA VAL A 36 -7.47 5.54 -5.91
C VAL A 36 -6.26 6.33 -6.41
N SER A 37 -5.28 6.61 -5.53
CA SER A 37 -4.07 7.33 -5.93
C SER A 37 -3.19 6.55 -6.92
N LYS A 38 -3.18 5.21 -6.84
CA LYS A 38 -2.43 4.35 -7.78
C LYS A 38 -3.10 4.31 -9.14
N GLU A 39 -4.43 4.30 -9.15
CA GLU A 39 -5.21 4.36 -10.37
C GLU A 39 -5.11 5.71 -11.06
N MET A 40 -5.21 6.82 -10.32
CA MET A 40 -5.00 8.16 -10.87
C MET A 40 -3.65 8.25 -11.58
N LYS A 41 -2.56 7.81 -10.94
CA LYS A 41 -1.23 7.76 -11.58
C LYS A 41 -1.18 6.89 -12.84
N ARG A 42 -1.88 5.75 -12.86
CA ARG A 42 -1.93 4.87 -14.03
C ARG A 42 -2.67 5.52 -15.21
N ARG A 43 -3.63 6.41 -14.93
CA ARG A 43 -4.46 7.08 -15.93
C ARG A 43 -3.89 8.41 -16.44
N GLN A 44 -2.77 8.91 -15.88
CA GLN A 44 -2.17 10.19 -16.27
C GLN A 44 -1.68 10.22 -17.72
N TYR A 45 -1.21 9.09 -18.24
CA TYR A 45 -0.68 8.97 -19.60
C TYR A 45 -1.22 7.70 -20.26
N PHE A 46 -1.42 7.74 -21.57
CA PHE A 46 -1.76 6.55 -22.34
C PHE A 46 -0.53 5.66 -22.47
N VAL A 47 -0.59 4.47 -21.90
CA VAL A 47 0.40 3.41 -22.11
C VAL A 47 -0.14 2.47 -23.16
N SER A 48 0.65 2.18 -24.20
CA SER A 48 0.27 1.20 -25.21
C SER A 48 -0.04 -0.15 -24.56
N LYS A 49 -1.00 -0.91 -25.11
CA LYS A 49 -1.33 -2.27 -24.64
C LYS A 49 -0.10 -3.19 -24.49
N PRO A 50 0.88 -3.22 -25.43
CA PRO A 50 2.06 -4.06 -25.26
C PRO A 50 2.99 -3.57 -24.14
N ASP A 51 3.17 -2.26 -23.96
CA ASP A 51 3.99 -1.73 -22.87
C ASP A 51 3.37 -2.02 -21.51
N GLN A 52 2.05 -1.96 -21.39
CA GLN A 52 1.36 -2.35 -20.15
C GLN A 52 1.65 -3.80 -19.78
N ALA A 53 1.55 -4.72 -20.74
CA ALA A 53 1.85 -6.13 -20.52
C ALA A 53 3.32 -6.36 -20.12
N ARG A 54 4.27 -5.63 -20.73
CA ARG A 54 5.70 -5.70 -20.37
C ARG A 54 5.97 -5.22 -18.94
N LEU A 55 5.35 -4.11 -18.54
CA LEU A 55 5.49 -3.57 -17.18
C LEU A 55 4.92 -4.51 -16.11
N ASP A 56 3.77 -5.13 -16.39
CA ASP A 56 3.13 -6.05 -15.45
C ASP A 56 3.90 -7.37 -15.34
N LYS A 57 4.45 -7.89 -16.45
CA LYS A 57 5.38 -9.04 -16.42
C LYS A 57 6.60 -8.75 -15.55
N LYS A 58 7.27 -7.61 -15.76
CA LYS A 58 8.44 -7.20 -14.95
C LYS A 58 8.12 -7.13 -13.46
N LYS A 59 6.96 -6.56 -13.09
CA LYS A 59 6.48 -6.51 -11.70
C LYS A 59 6.22 -7.91 -11.14
N ASN A 60 5.63 -8.81 -11.92
CA ASN A 60 5.33 -10.17 -11.47
C ASN A 60 6.61 -10.97 -11.23
N THR A 61 7.60 -10.88 -12.13
CA THR A 61 8.91 -11.53 -11.94
C THR A 61 9.57 -11.08 -10.63
N LYS A 62 9.58 -9.77 -10.34
CA LYS A 62 10.12 -9.25 -9.08
C LYS A 62 9.33 -9.76 -7.86
N ARG A 63 8.00 -9.84 -7.95
CA ARG A 63 7.15 -10.38 -6.87
C ARG A 63 7.45 -11.85 -6.59
N ILE A 64 7.58 -12.66 -7.64
CA ILE A 64 7.91 -14.09 -7.54
C ILE A 64 9.31 -14.26 -6.93
N PHE A 65 10.30 -13.51 -7.41
CA PHE A 65 11.65 -13.52 -6.86
C PHE A 65 11.65 -13.19 -5.36
N ASN A 66 11.04 -12.08 -4.94
CA ASN A 66 10.97 -11.69 -3.53
C ASN A 66 10.24 -12.74 -2.67
N ARG A 67 9.22 -13.40 -3.22
CA ARG A 67 8.52 -14.51 -2.53
C ARG A 67 9.44 -15.71 -2.36
N ASN A 68 10.18 -16.10 -3.39
CA ASN A 68 11.12 -17.22 -3.32
C ASN A 68 12.24 -16.94 -2.32
N VAL A 69 12.80 -15.72 -2.32
CA VAL A 69 13.80 -15.29 -1.33
C VAL A 69 13.23 -15.36 0.08
N LYS A 70 12.02 -14.82 0.33
CA LYS A 70 11.38 -14.92 1.65
C LYS A 70 11.18 -16.37 2.07
N ASN A 71 10.70 -17.24 1.18
CA ASN A 71 10.50 -18.65 1.47
C ASN A 71 11.81 -19.37 1.80
N LEU A 72 12.88 -19.09 1.05
CA LEU A 72 14.21 -19.60 1.31
C LEU A 72 14.70 -19.14 2.69
N MET A 73 14.67 -17.83 2.97
CA MET A 73 15.08 -17.29 4.26
C MET A 73 14.28 -17.88 5.43
N SER A 74 12.99 -18.16 5.23
CA SER A 74 12.13 -18.78 6.26
C SER A 74 12.54 -20.23 6.51
N LYS A 75 12.88 -20.96 5.44
CA LYS A 75 13.37 -22.34 5.50
C LYS A 75 14.75 -22.42 6.17
N GLU A 76 15.63 -21.48 5.86
CA GLU A 76 16.96 -21.36 6.43
C GLU A 76 16.96 -20.73 7.85
N GLY A 77 15.78 -20.42 8.42
CA GLY A 77 15.65 -19.88 9.78
C GLY A 77 16.18 -18.44 9.96
N LEU A 78 16.50 -17.72 8.88
CA LEU A 78 17.05 -16.36 8.91
C LEU A 78 15.98 -15.27 9.10
N VAL A 79 14.69 -15.60 9.01
CA VAL A 79 13.62 -14.63 9.24
C VAL A 79 13.40 -14.49 10.74
N LYS A 80 14.14 -13.56 11.36
CA LYS A 80 13.82 -13.03 12.68
C LYS A 80 12.55 -12.18 12.57
N GLU A 81 11.39 -12.82 12.45
CA GLU A 81 10.10 -12.13 12.49
C GLU A 81 9.97 -11.29 13.78
N ASP A 82 10.61 -11.76 14.85
CA ASP A 82 10.63 -11.10 16.16
C ASP A 82 11.56 -9.87 16.20
N ALA A 83 12.69 -9.85 15.49
CA ALA A 83 13.62 -8.73 15.57
C ALA A 83 13.08 -7.46 14.88
N ILE A 84 12.44 -7.61 13.71
CA ILE A 84 11.87 -6.48 12.97
C ILE A 84 10.62 -5.93 13.68
N ALA A 85 9.80 -6.80 14.28
CA ALA A 85 8.62 -6.39 15.04
C ALA A 85 8.99 -5.67 16.35
N VAL A 86 10.05 -6.12 17.03
CA VAL A 86 10.59 -5.46 18.23
C VAL A 86 11.22 -4.10 17.88
N GLU A 87 11.96 -3.99 16.77
CA GLU A 87 12.55 -2.73 16.31
C GLU A 87 11.47 -1.70 15.92
N MET A 88 10.42 -2.13 15.21
CA MET A 88 9.30 -1.27 14.81
C MET A 88 8.48 -0.73 16.00
N GLN A 89 8.43 -1.46 17.12
CA GLN A 89 7.75 -1.00 18.34
C GLN A 89 8.55 0.07 19.09
N ARG A 90 9.88 0.10 18.94
CA ARG A 90 10.79 1.04 19.62
C ARG A 90 10.82 2.44 19.00
N HIS A 91 10.39 2.58 17.74
CA HIS A 91 10.37 3.85 17.01
C HIS A 91 8.95 4.35 16.70
N ARG A 92 8.02 4.28 17.67
CA ARG A 92 6.89 5.22 17.64
C ARG A 92 7.42 6.57 18.11
N PRO A 93 7.45 7.63 17.28
CA PRO A 93 7.74 8.95 17.80
C PRO A 93 6.66 9.25 18.84
N THR A 94 7.06 9.30 20.11
CA THR A 94 6.18 9.78 21.17
C THR A 94 5.80 11.21 20.78
N PRO A 95 4.51 11.57 20.71
CA PRO A 95 4.16 12.97 20.53
C PRO A 95 4.75 13.74 21.72
N SER A 96 5.65 14.68 21.44
CA SER A 96 6.19 15.57 22.46
C SER A 96 5.03 16.31 23.12
N PRO A 97 4.96 16.35 24.46
CA PRO A 97 3.89 17.07 25.13
C PRO A 97 4.13 18.57 24.94
N VAL A 98 3.17 19.25 24.32
CA VAL A 98 2.96 20.70 24.38
C VAL A 98 1.49 20.93 24.66
#